data_AF-A0A7M1I0R6-F1
#
_entry.id   AF-A0A7M1I0R6-F1
#
_cell.length_a   1.000
_cell.length_b   1.000
_cell.length_c   1.000
_cell.angle_alpha   90.00
_cell.angle_beta   90.00
_cell.angle_gamma   90.00
#
_symmetry.space_group_name_H-M   'P 1'
#
loop_
_entity.id
_entity.type
_entity.pdbx_description
1 polymer ?
#
loop_
_entity_poly.entity_id
_entity_poly.type
_entity_poly.pdbx_seq_one_letter_code
_entity_poly.pdbx_strand_id
1 'polypeptide(L)'
;MTKRAGYYWFLSFIRLRDDIVNYLVSADNFPPVQALFLSEPQVKFRKLYSLNPSHLTKFSNSEGAWATMRQLNPSLPSITVSGLRKTSEQYTDRTLKNGLITAEKAQHNWGTYRRNYAAGNPQGAKENFSAALDTLMNQGIATRALSERVKVADELGIDLRGSDEGVDLLLNGLGCRSQEPPTDIELRFIKKQKRFGRTPKACADFSHCVECSKSCVVETLESVWLLLSFRHAIEYGKPLYIGSVNAVERYETLLLKIDLRLGLVDEAILKKARVKLQREGVAPVWQI
;
A
#
# COMPACT_ATOMS: atom_id res chain seq x y z
N MET A 1 -40.10 7.82 2.86
CA MET A 1 -39.00 8.43 2.09
C MET A 1 -37.71 8.35 2.89
N THR A 2 -36.77 7.49 2.49
CA THR A 2 -35.44 7.39 3.12
C THR A 2 -34.63 8.63 2.79
N LYS A 3 -34.31 9.45 3.80
CA LYS A 3 -33.54 10.68 3.60
C LYS A 3 -32.13 10.31 3.10
N ARG A 4 -31.66 10.98 2.04
CA ARG A 4 -30.37 10.71 1.38
C ARG A 4 -29.20 11.01 2.32
N ALA A 5 -28.08 10.29 2.18
CA ALA A 5 -26.87 10.48 3.01
C ALA A 5 -26.39 11.95 3.08
N GLY A 6 -26.53 12.70 1.97
CA GLY A 6 -26.19 14.13 1.94
C GLY A 6 -27.04 15.01 2.86
N TYR A 7 -28.29 14.64 3.14
CA TYR A 7 -29.15 15.35 4.09
C TYR A 7 -28.66 15.17 5.53
N TYR A 8 -28.29 13.94 5.91
CA TYR A 8 -27.72 13.68 7.24
C TYR A 8 -26.35 14.32 7.43
N TRP A 9 -25.53 14.34 6.38
CA TRP A 9 -24.28 15.10 6.39
C TRP A 9 -24.52 16.59 6.60
N PHE A 10 -25.48 17.19 5.88
CA PHE A 10 -25.81 18.60 6.02
C PHE A 10 -26.30 18.95 7.42
N LEU A 11 -27.19 18.13 8.01
CA LEU A 11 -27.63 18.34 9.39
C LEU A 11 -26.47 18.24 10.40
N SER A 12 -25.57 17.28 10.20
CA SER A 12 -24.39 17.12 11.06
C SER A 12 -23.43 18.30 10.93
N PHE A 13 -23.28 18.81 9.71
CA PHE A 13 -22.48 19.99 9.40
C PHE A 13 -23.02 21.25 10.09
N ILE A 14 -24.35 21.49 10.01
CA ILE A 14 -24.99 22.63 10.68
C ILE A 14 -24.83 22.52 12.19
N ARG A 15 -25.07 21.34 12.77
CA ARG A 15 -24.92 21.12 14.21
C ARG A 15 -23.50 21.40 14.69
N LEU A 16 -22.49 20.88 14.00
CA LEU A 16 -21.08 21.14 14.32
C LEU A 16 -20.76 22.63 14.23
N ARG A 17 -21.29 23.32 13.23
CA ARG A 17 -21.10 24.76 13.05
C ARG A 17 -21.70 25.54 14.23
N ASP A 18 -22.91 25.21 14.65
CA ASP A 18 -23.55 25.88 15.78
C ASP A 18 -22.76 25.68 17.08
N ASP A 19 -22.22 24.47 17.31
CA ASP A 19 -21.35 24.18 18.45
C ASP A 19 -20.05 25.03 18.43
N ILE A 20 -19.44 25.19 17.25
CA ILE A 20 -18.26 26.05 17.06
C ILE A 20 -18.61 27.51 17.36
N VAL A 21 -19.73 28.00 16.85
CA VAL A 21 -20.18 29.38 17.07
C VAL A 21 -20.46 29.63 18.54
N ASN A 22 -21.16 28.73 19.22
CA ASN A 22 -21.44 28.82 20.65
C ASN A 22 -20.15 28.87 21.48
N TYR A 23 -19.16 28.03 21.15
CA TYR A 23 -17.85 28.06 21.79
C TYR A 23 -17.14 29.40 21.56
N LEU A 24 -17.08 29.88 20.31
CA LEU A 24 -16.41 31.13 19.95
C LEU A 24 -17.04 32.36 20.62
N VAL A 25 -18.37 32.40 20.71
CA VAL A 25 -19.11 33.42 21.46
C VAL A 25 -18.80 33.33 22.95
N SER A 26 -18.79 32.13 23.54
CA SER A 26 -18.48 31.94 24.97
C SER A 26 -17.03 32.30 25.33
N ALA A 27 -16.11 32.18 24.38
CA ALA A 27 -14.68 32.47 24.55
C ALA A 27 -14.31 33.93 24.22
N ASP A 28 -15.31 34.78 23.91
CA ASP A 28 -15.13 36.16 23.45
C ASP A 28 -14.09 36.23 22.30
N ASN A 29 -14.28 35.35 21.31
CA ASN A 29 -13.40 35.16 20.17
C ASN A 29 -14.21 35.24 18.88
N PHE A 30 -14.33 36.45 18.30
CA PHE A 30 -15.19 36.67 17.14
C PHE A 30 -14.41 36.46 15.83
N PRO A 31 -14.73 35.40 15.07
CA PRO A 31 -14.16 35.23 13.74
C PRO A 31 -14.69 36.30 12.77
N PRO A 32 -13.93 36.66 11.72
CA PRO A 32 -14.50 37.38 10.59
C PRO A 32 -15.63 36.56 9.95
N VAL A 33 -16.66 37.23 9.40
CA VAL A 33 -17.88 36.60 8.85
C VAL A 33 -17.57 35.44 7.90
N GLN A 34 -16.49 35.56 7.13
CA GLN A 34 -16.00 34.58 6.16
C GLN A 34 -15.59 33.25 6.83
N ALA A 35 -14.97 33.31 8.01
CA ALA A 35 -14.55 32.13 8.76
C ALA A 35 -15.73 31.34 9.38
N LEU A 36 -16.87 31.99 9.62
CA LEU A 36 -18.12 31.32 10.08
C LEU A 36 -18.76 30.43 9.00
N PHE A 37 -18.39 30.61 7.73
CA PHE A 37 -18.91 29.87 6.60
C PHE A 37 -17.88 28.97 5.93
N LEU A 38 -16.69 28.81 6.53
CA LEU A 38 -15.57 28.06 5.95
C LEU A 38 -15.28 28.48 4.48
N SER A 39 -15.46 29.77 4.18
CA SER A 39 -15.40 30.31 2.83
C SER A 39 -14.55 31.59 2.79
N GLU A 40 -13.78 31.77 1.72
CA GLU A 40 -13.06 33.02 1.44
C GLU A 40 -13.77 33.82 0.34
N PRO A 41 -13.58 35.15 0.28
CA PRO A 41 -14.00 35.97 -0.85
C PRO A 41 -12.93 35.90 -1.94
N GLN A 42 -12.74 34.73 -2.55
CA GLN A 42 -11.96 34.60 -3.78
C GLN A 42 -12.80 33.82 -4.79
N VAL A 43 -13.51 34.59 -5.63
CA VAL A 43 -14.51 34.19 -6.63
C VAL A 43 -14.03 33.11 -7.61
N LYS A 44 -12.73 32.79 -7.65
CA LYS A 44 -12.13 31.90 -8.66
C LYS A 44 -12.07 30.42 -8.33
N PHE A 45 -12.21 30.01 -7.06
CA PHE A 45 -12.15 28.58 -6.73
C PHE A 45 -13.17 28.19 -5.66
N ARG A 46 -14.14 27.34 -6.05
CA ARG A 46 -15.06 26.65 -5.12
C ARG A 46 -14.29 25.58 -4.32
N LYS A 47 -13.35 26.00 -3.48
CA LYS A 47 -12.65 25.16 -2.52
C LYS A 47 -13.10 25.53 -1.12
N LEU A 48 -13.51 24.54 -0.34
CA LEU A 48 -13.62 24.65 1.12
C LEU A 48 -12.19 24.85 1.65
N TYR A 49 -11.90 26.01 2.23
CA TYR A 49 -10.65 26.21 2.95
C TYR A 49 -10.82 25.76 4.40
N SER A 50 -9.78 25.10 4.93
CA SER A 50 -9.69 24.73 6.34
C SER A 50 -9.54 25.98 7.20
N LEU A 51 -10.11 25.97 8.41
CA LEU A 51 -9.82 26.97 9.45
C LEU A 51 -8.30 27.05 9.66
N ASN A 52 -7.71 28.22 9.39
CA ASN A 52 -6.31 28.48 9.66
C ASN A 52 -6.18 28.98 11.11
N PRO A 53 -5.26 28.45 11.94
CA PRO A 53 -4.97 28.99 13.26
C PRO A 53 -4.70 30.50 13.28
N SER A 54 -4.13 31.07 12.20
CA SER A 54 -3.91 32.51 12.08
C SER A 54 -5.19 33.35 11.98
N HIS A 55 -6.34 32.73 11.69
CA HIS A 55 -7.63 33.42 11.58
C HIS A 55 -8.35 33.52 12.94
N LEU A 56 -7.81 32.90 13.99
CA LEU A 56 -8.45 32.81 15.30
C LEU A 56 -7.41 33.00 16.40
N THR A 57 -7.31 34.23 16.92
CA THR A 57 -6.32 34.66 17.93
C THR A 57 -6.31 33.83 19.20
N LYS A 58 -7.45 33.29 19.65
CA LYS A 58 -7.53 32.44 20.85
C LYS A 58 -7.58 30.93 20.56
N PHE A 59 -7.78 30.51 19.31
CA PHE A 59 -7.88 29.07 18.98
C PHE A 59 -6.50 28.39 18.95
N SER A 60 -5.45 29.13 18.56
CA SER A 60 -4.07 28.63 18.65
C SER A 60 -3.59 28.46 20.10
N ASN A 61 -4.23 29.15 21.05
CA ASN A 61 -3.82 29.22 22.45
C ASN A 61 -4.79 28.52 23.41
N SER A 62 -5.93 28.02 22.92
CA SER A 62 -6.91 27.34 23.76
C SER A 62 -6.55 25.86 23.92
N GLU A 63 -5.73 25.57 24.93
CA GLU A 63 -5.62 24.21 25.45
C GLU A 63 -7.03 23.69 25.78
N GLY A 64 -7.46 22.64 25.10
CA GLY A 64 -8.73 21.98 25.41
C GLY A 64 -9.96 22.44 24.62
N ALA A 65 -9.85 23.25 23.56
CA ALA A 65 -11.02 23.58 22.71
C ALA A 65 -11.78 22.33 22.24
N TRP A 66 -11.06 21.30 21.81
CA TRP A 66 -11.68 20.02 21.43
C TRP A 66 -12.35 19.30 22.61
N ALA A 67 -11.79 19.43 23.82
CA ALA A 67 -12.38 18.85 25.02
C ALA A 67 -13.69 19.56 25.39
N THR A 68 -13.73 20.90 25.30
CA THR A 68 -14.94 21.70 25.51
C THR A 68 -15.99 21.42 24.44
N MET A 69 -15.59 21.35 23.16
CA MET A 69 -16.51 20.97 22.08
C MET A 69 -17.09 19.57 22.28
N ARG A 70 -16.29 18.61 22.76
CA ARG A 70 -16.78 17.27 23.09
C ARG A 70 -17.70 17.23 24.31
N GLN A 71 -17.51 18.13 25.28
CA GLN A 71 -18.47 18.30 26.39
C GLN A 71 -19.81 18.83 25.88
N LEU A 72 -19.80 19.80 24.96
CA LEU A 72 -20.99 20.35 24.32
C LEU A 72 -21.64 19.34 23.35
N ASN A 73 -20.84 18.49 22.72
CA ASN A 73 -21.29 17.48 21.77
C ASN A 73 -20.55 16.14 22.01
N PRO A 74 -21.11 15.28 22.87
CA PRO A 74 -20.49 14.00 23.24
C PRO A 74 -20.32 13.02 22.08
N SER A 75 -21.04 13.22 20.96
CA SER A 75 -20.88 12.40 19.75
C SER A 75 -19.65 12.76 18.92
N LEU A 76 -18.93 13.83 19.27
CA LEU A 76 -17.68 14.17 18.62
C LEU A 76 -16.61 13.10 18.92
N PRO A 77 -15.84 12.68 17.90
CA PRO A 77 -14.83 11.66 18.08
C PRO A 77 -13.75 12.12 19.07
N SER A 78 -13.30 11.19 19.92
CA SER A 78 -12.17 11.46 20.81
C SER A 78 -10.90 11.61 19.98
N ILE A 79 -10.26 12.77 20.06
CA ILE A 79 -8.90 12.93 19.54
C ILE A 79 -7.97 12.26 20.54
N THR A 80 -7.42 11.11 20.15
CA THR A 80 -6.38 10.43 20.92
C THR A 80 -5.01 10.84 20.40
N VAL A 81 -3.99 10.78 21.26
CA VAL A 81 -2.59 11.00 20.85
C VAL A 81 -2.20 10.02 19.73
N SER A 82 -2.68 8.77 19.79
CA SER A 82 -2.49 7.78 18.73
C SER A 82 -3.16 8.19 17.41
N GLY A 83 -4.37 8.76 17.47
CA GLY A 83 -5.09 9.29 16.33
C GLY A 83 -4.38 10.48 15.69
N LEU A 84 -3.89 11.43 16.50
CA LEU A 84 -3.12 12.59 16.02
C LEU A 84 -1.81 12.18 15.35
N ARG A 85 -1.06 11.23 15.94
CA ARG A 85 0.16 10.69 15.30
C ARG A 85 -0.18 10.06 13.96
N LYS A 86 -1.22 9.22 13.92
CA LYS A 86 -1.69 8.58 12.69
C LYS A 86 -2.09 9.60 11.62
N THR A 87 -2.84 10.63 11.97
CA THR A 87 -3.23 11.69 11.03
C THR A 87 -2.03 12.51 10.56
N SER A 88 -1.09 12.83 11.46
CA SER A 88 0.14 13.55 11.12
C SER A 88 1.00 12.74 10.15
N GLU A 89 1.17 11.45 10.39
CA GLU A 89 1.90 10.53 9.51
C GLU A 89 1.21 10.37 8.16
N GLN A 90 -0.11 10.17 8.12
CA GLN A 90 -0.89 10.11 6.88
C GLN A 90 -0.82 11.42 6.08
N TYR A 91 -0.81 12.56 6.77
CA TYR A 91 -0.64 13.87 6.14
C TYR A 91 0.78 14.04 5.59
N THR A 92 1.79 13.60 6.33
CA THR A 92 3.20 13.61 5.92
C THR A 92 3.38 12.74 4.66
N ASP A 93 2.83 11.53 4.69
CA ASP A 93 2.84 10.58 3.58
C ASP A 93 2.15 11.14 2.33
N ARG A 94 0.99 11.78 2.51
CA ARG A 94 0.23 12.42 1.42
C ARG A 94 0.93 13.65 0.83
N THR A 95 1.55 14.47 1.66
CA THR A 95 2.06 15.80 1.27
C THR A 95 3.49 15.71 0.77
N LEU A 96 4.35 14.99 1.49
CA LEU A 96 5.77 14.85 1.16
C LEU A 96 6.03 13.75 0.15
N LYS A 97 5.09 12.81 -0.03
CA LYS A 97 5.22 11.68 -0.97
C LYS A 97 6.52 10.89 -0.77
N ASN A 98 7.03 10.87 0.46
CA ASN A 98 8.28 10.22 0.80
C ASN A 98 8.09 9.40 2.09
N GLY A 99 7.88 8.10 1.91
CA GLY A 99 7.66 7.14 3.00
C GLY A 99 8.88 6.88 3.89
N LEU A 100 10.11 7.22 3.46
CA LEU A 100 11.31 7.11 4.31
C LEU A 100 11.27 8.16 5.42
N ILE A 101 10.90 9.40 5.08
CA ILE A 101 10.74 10.49 6.07
C ILE A 101 9.61 10.16 7.05
N THR A 102 8.51 9.56 6.57
CA THR A 102 7.41 9.14 7.43
C THR A 102 7.81 7.97 8.35
N ALA A 103 8.61 7.02 7.87
CA ALA A 103 9.12 5.90 8.66
C ALA A 103 10.16 6.33 9.71
N GLU A 104 11.09 7.22 9.35
CA GLU A 104 12.06 7.81 10.28
C GLU A 104 11.36 8.62 11.38
N LYS A 105 10.35 9.42 11.00
CA LYS A 105 9.53 10.19 11.94
C LYS A 105 8.76 9.31 12.92
N ALA A 106 8.27 8.15 12.48
CA ALA A 106 7.44 7.27 13.31
C ALA A 106 8.24 6.53 14.40
N GLN A 107 9.58 6.47 14.33
CA GLN A 107 10.44 5.68 15.23
C GLN A 107 9.90 4.25 15.51
N HIS A 108 9.24 3.65 14.51
CA HIS A 108 8.62 2.33 14.60
C HIS A 108 9.31 1.41 13.60
N ASN A 109 9.44 0.12 13.96
CA ASN A 109 9.82 -0.88 12.97
C ASN A 109 8.76 -0.94 11.86
N TRP A 110 9.19 -1.22 10.63
CA TRP A 110 8.34 -1.15 9.45
C TRP A 110 7.08 -2.04 9.53
N GLY A 111 7.18 -3.19 10.19
CA GLY A 111 6.05 -4.09 10.42
C GLY A 111 4.94 -3.44 11.27
N THR A 112 5.31 -2.65 12.26
CA THR A 112 4.37 -1.90 13.12
C THR A 112 3.79 -0.70 12.39
N TYR A 113 4.62 0.01 11.61
CA TYR A 113 4.18 1.11 10.75
C TYR A 113 3.12 0.65 9.72
N ARG A 114 3.41 -0.45 9.02
CA ARG A 114 2.50 -1.07 8.03
C ARG A 114 1.15 -1.42 8.62
N ARG A 115 1.14 -2.09 9.78
CA ARG A 115 -0.08 -2.62 10.41
C ARG A 115 -1.00 -1.52 10.94
N ASN A 116 -0.45 -0.43 11.45
CA ASN A 116 -1.21 0.57 12.19
C ASN A 116 -1.49 1.87 11.39
N TYR A 117 -0.58 2.24 10.48
CA TYR A 117 -0.52 3.59 9.91
C TYR A 117 -0.65 3.62 8.38
N ALA A 118 -0.11 2.63 7.67
CA ALA A 118 -0.18 2.53 6.21
C ALA A 118 -1.51 1.99 5.63
N ALA A 119 -2.37 1.39 6.46
CA ALA A 119 -3.61 0.72 6.03
C ALA A 119 -4.78 1.68 5.64
N GLY A 120 -4.52 2.98 5.48
CA GLY A 120 -5.57 3.99 5.38
C GLY A 120 -6.06 4.39 3.98
N ASN A 121 -5.38 4.02 2.88
CA ASN A 121 -5.79 4.44 1.53
C ASN A 121 -5.13 3.54 0.46
N PRO A 122 -5.65 3.53 -0.80
CA PRO A 122 -6.03 2.42 -1.71
C PRO A 122 -5.69 0.96 -1.41
N GLN A 123 -4.89 0.67 -0.38
CA GLN A 123 -4.53 -0.66 0.04
C GLN A 123 -5.72 -1.43 0.62
N GLY A 124 -6.72 -0.78 1.23
CA GLY A 124 -7.95 -1.47 1.67
C GLY A 124 -8.79 -2.01 0.50
N ALA A 125 -8.78 -1.36 -0.67
CA ALA A 125 -9.38 -1.91 -1.87
C ALA A 125 -8.54 -3.05 -2.44
N LYS A 126 -7.21 -2.95 -2.36
CA LYS A 126 -6.27 -4.00 -2.77
C LYS A 126 -6.25 -5.21 -1.85
N GLU A 127 -6.41 -5.01 -0.54
CA GLU A 127 -6.59 -6.05 0.47
C GLU A 127 -7.98 -6.67 0.36
N ASN A 128 -9.03 -5.91 0.01
CA ASN A 128 -10.34 -6.49 -0.30
C ASN A 128 -10.33 -7.26 -1.63
N PHE A 129 -9.57 -6.81 -2.64
CA PHE A 129 -9.38 -7.54 -3.90
C PHE A 129 -8.48 -8.76 -3.71
N SER A 130 -7.35 -8.65 -3.00
CA SER A 130 -6.48 -9.77 -2.65
C SER A 130 -7.16 -10.72 -1.66
N ALA A 131 -8.01 -10.24 -0.76
CA ALA A 131 -8.83 -11.08 0.11
C ALA A 131 -9.94 -11.75 -0.69
N ALA A 132 -10.59 -11.06 -1.64
CA ALA A 132 -11.57 -11.67 -2.53
C ALA A 132 -10.92 -12.68 -3.48
N LEU A 133 -9.72 -12.40 -3.98
CA LEU A 133 -8.92 -13.32 -4.81
C LEU A 133 -8.40 -14.49 -3.97
N ASP A 134 -7.96 -14.25 -2.73
CA ASP A 134 -7.65 -15.29 -1.72
C ASP A 134 -8.89 -16.14 -1.43
N THR A 135 -10.08 -15.55 -1.31
CA THR A 135 -11.31 -16.29 -1.03
C THR A 135 -11.76 -17.10 -2.25
N LEU A 136 -11.56 -16.55 -3.46
CA LEU A 136 -11.91 -17.20 -4.74
C LEU A 136 -10.89 -18.27 -5.18
N MET A 137 -9.60 -18.11 -4.84
CA MET A 137 -8.52 -19.02 -5.25
C MET A 137 -8.03 -19.92 -4.10
N ASN A 138 -7.83 -19.41 -2.88
CA ASN A 138 -7.16 -20.16 -1.81
C ASN A 138 -8.06 -21.14 -1.06
N GLN A 139 -9.37 -20.90 -0.93
CA GLN A 139 -10.23 -21.83 -0.18
C GLN A 139 -10.42 -23.19 -0.88
N GLY A 140 -9.98 -23.31 -2.14
CA GLY A 140 -10.11 -24.55 -2.87
C GLY A 140 -8.84 -25.02 -3.59
N ILE A 141 -7.95 -24.13 -4.08
CA ILE A 141 -6.90 -24.53 -5.04
C ILE A 141 -5.59 -24.87 -4.34
N ALA A 142 -5.11 -24.03 -3.43
CA ALA A 142 -3.82 -24.22 -2.72
C ALA A 142 -3.76 -25.50 -1.87
N THR A 143 -4.92 -26.02 -1.45
CA THR A 143 -5.06 -27.28 -0.70
C THR A 143 -5.16 -28.53 -1.59
N ARG A 144 -5.25 -28.36 -2.91
CA ARG A 144 -5.33 -29.47 -3.88
C ARG A 144 -3.96 -30.10 -4.11
N ALA A 145 -3.99 -31.32 -4.66
CA ALA A 145 -2.80 -31.98 -5.15
C ALA A 145 -2.09 -31.12 -6.22
N LEU A 146 -0.75 -31.21 -6.26
CA LEU A 146 0.08 -30.46 -7.21
C LEU A 146 -0.41 -30.60 -8.66
N SER A 147 -0.83 -31.79 -9.08
CA SER A 147 -1.32 -32.04 -10.45
C SER A 147 -2.55 -31.21 -10.83
N GLU A 148 -3.42 -30.87 -9.87
CA GLU A 148 -4.58 -30.02 -10.12
C GLU A 148 -4.20 -28.54 -10.13
N ARG A 149 -3.27 -28.14 -9.25
CA ARG A 149 -2.75 -26.76 -9.19
C ARG A 149 -1.96 -26.41 -10.45
N VAL A 150 -1.18 -27.35 -11.00
CA VAL A 150 -0.47 -27.20 -12.27
C VAL A 150 -1.44 -26.95 -13.42
N LYS A 151 -2.55 -27.71 -13.51
CA LYS A 151 -3.57 -27.48 -14.56
C LYS A 151 -4.16 -26.07 -14.50
N VAL A 152 -4.50 -25.61 -13.30
CA VAL A 152 -5.00 -24.25 -13.10
C VAL A 152 -3.93 -23.22 -13.45
N ALA A 153 -2.68 -23.47 -13.07
CA ALA A 153 -1.56 -22.59 -13.39
C ALA A 153 -1.35 -22.47 -14.91
N ASP A 154 -1.43 -23.59 -15.63
CA ASP A 154 -1.34 -23.63 -17.10
C ASP A 154 -2.46 -22.82 -17.77
N GLU A 155 -3.71 -22.92 -17.28
CA GLU A 155 -4.84 -22.09 -17.75
C GLU A 155 -4.59 -20.59 -17.55
N LEU A 156 -3.85 -20.22 -16.51
CA LEU A 156 -3.44 -18.84 -16.21
C LEU A 156 -2.14 -18.42 -16.91
N GLY A 157 -1.51 -19.32 -17.68
CA GLY A 157 -0.22 -19.08 -18.33
C GLY A 157 0.95 -18.97 -17.36
N ILE A 158 0.87 -19.66 -16.22
CA ILE A 158 1.90 -19.70 -15.17
C ILE A 158 2.46 -21.12 -15.09
N ASP A 159 3.78 -21.28 -15.29
CA ASP A 159 4.45 -22.57 -15.04
C ASP A 159 4.66 -22.74 -13.53
N LEU A 160 4.10 -23.80 -12.95
CA LEU A 160 4.21 -24.17 -11.54
C LEU A 160 4.91 -25.53 -11.42
N ARG A 161 5.95 -25.61 -10.60
CA ARG A 161 6.76 -26.82 -10.42
C ARG A 161 6.95 -27.16 -8.94
N GLY A 162 6.88 -28.46 -8.62
CA GLY A 162 7.13 -28.97 -7.27
C GLY A 162 8.61 -28.99 -6.87
N SER A 163 9.52 -29.08 -7.84
CA SER A 163 10.98 -29.12 -7.62
C SER A 163 11.71 -28.13 -8.53
N ASP A 164 12.97 -27.86 -8.18
CA ASP A 164 13.92 -27.04 -8.93
C ASP A 164 14.66 -27.82 -10.04
N GLU A 165 14.25 -29.05 -10.33
CA GLU A 165 14.89 -29.87 -11.35
C GLU A 165 14.79 -29.23 -12.75
N GLY A 166 15.95 -28.99 -13.36
CA GLY A 166 16.07 -28.43 -14.70
C GLY A 166 15.77 -26.93 -14.80
N VAL A 167 15.72 -26.21 -13.68
CA VAL A 167 15.51 -24.75 -13.66
C VAL A 167 16.53 -24.05 -12.76
N ASP A 168 17.02 -22.90 -13.23
CA ASP A 168 17.95 -22.08 -12.43
C ASP A 168 17.16 -21.17 -11.49
N LEU A 169 17.41 -21.26 -10.18
CA LEU A 169 16.73 -20.39 -9.21
C LEU A 169 17.27 -18.95 -9.29
N LEU A 170 16.38 -17.98 -9.48
CA LEU A 170 16.69 -16.57 -9.51
C LEU A 170 16.63 -15.96 -8.10
N LEU A 171 17.32 -14.81 -7.91
CA LEU A 171 17.35 -14.10 -6.62
C LEU A 171 15.97 -13.58 -6.17
N ASN A 172 15.04 -13.42 -7.11
CA ASN A 172 13.64 -13.06 -6.82
C ASN A 172 12.75 -14.26 -6.50
N GLY A 173 13.31 -15.47 -6.38
CA GLY A 173 12.58 -16.68 -6.03
C GLY A 173 11.76 -17.30 -7.16
N LEU A 174 11.97 -16.89 -8.41
CA LEU A 174 11.41 -17.58 -9.57
C LEU A 174 12.46 -18.55 -10.14
N GLY A 175 12.02 -19.66 -10.72
CA GLY A 175 12.88 -20.52 -11.54
C GLY A 175 12.97 -19.98 -12.97
N CYS A 176 14.12 -20.15 -13.62
CA CYS A 176 14.38 -19.77 -14.99
C CYS A 176 14.75 -20.98 -15.84
N ARG A 177 14.03 -21.17 -16.96
CA ARG A 177 14.38 -22.14 -18.00
C ARG A 177 15.42 -21.56 -18.95
N SER A 178 16.64 -21.34 -18.46
CA SER A 178 17.72 -20.68 -19.19
C SER A 178 18.12 -21.40 -20.49
N GLN A 179 17.85 -22.71 -20.58
CA GLN A 179 18.13 -23.55 -21.75
C GLN A 179 17.22 -23.22 -22.95
N GLU A 180 16.10 -22.54 -22.74
CA GLU A 180 15.18 -22.14 -23.82
C GLU A 180 15.75 -20.98 -24.66
N PRO A 181 15.34 -20.85 -25.94
CA PRO A 181 15.81 -19.78 -26.82
C PRO A 181 15.48 -18.39 -26.26
N PRO A 182 16.32 -17.36 -26.53
CA PRO A 182 16.15 -16.04 -25.93
C PRO A 182 14.79 -15.41 -26.21
N THR A 183 14.14 -14.86 -25.18
CA THR A 183 12.87 -14.13 -25.34
C THR A 183 13.11 -12.70 -25.81
N ASP A 184 12.05 -12.06 -26.35
CA ASP A 184 12.09 -10.65 -26.72
C ASP A 184 12.44 -9.71 -25.55
N ILE A 185 12.09 -10.11 -24.32
CA ILE A 185 12.42 -9.36 -23.11
C ILE A 185 13.93 -9.41 -22.90
N GLU A 186 14.54 -10.60 -23.00
CA GLU A 186 15.97 -10.81 -22.83
C GLU A 186 16.77 -10.08 -23.91
N LEU A 187 16.36 -10.20 -25.17
CA LEU A 187 17.01 -9.51 -26.29
C LEU A 187 16.95 -7.98 -26.13
N ARG A 188 15.79 -7.44 -25.72
CA ARG A 188 15.64 -6.00 -25.46
C ARG A 188 16.51 -5.55 -24.30
N PHE A 189 16.56 -6.31 -23.22
CA PHE A 189 17.37 -6.00 -22.05
C PHE A 189 18.87 -6.01 -22.38
N ILE A 190 19.36 -7.08 -23.02
CA ILE A 190 20.76 -7.20 -23.44
C ILE A 190 21.14 -6.06 -24.39
N LYS A 191 20.29 -5.74 -25.37
CA LYS A 191 20.50 -4.62 -26.29
C LYS A 191 20.58 -3.28 -25.55
N LYS A 192 19.75 -3.07 -24.53
CA LYS A 192 19.78 -1.88 -23.67
C LYS A 192 21.08 -1.81 -22.87
N GLN A 193 21.51 -2.89 -22.22
CA GLN A 193 22.74 -2.90 -21.42
C GLN A 193 23.99 -2.68 -22.28
N LYS A 194 24.05 -3.29 -23.47
CA LYS A 194 25.13 -3.06 -24.45
C LYS A 194 25.23 -1.60 -24.87
N ARG A 195 24.10 -0.89 -25.05
CA ARG A 195 24.10 0.56 -25.35
C ARG A 195 24.76 1.40 -24.25
N PHE A 196 24.73 0.94 -23.00
CA PHE A 196 25.39 1.59 -21.88
C PHE A 196 26.80 1.06 -21.60
N GLY A 197 27.36 0.22 -22.49
CA GLY A 197 28.69 -0.38 -22.30
C GLY A 197 28.76 -1.42 -21.18
N ARG A 198 27.61 -1.99 -20.77
CA ARG A 198 27.51 -2.95 -19.66
C ARG A 198 27.27 -4.37 -20.19
N THR A 199 27.92 -5.35 -19.58
CA THR A 199 27.64 -6.77 -19.77
C THR A 199 26.79 -7.27 -18.59
N PRO A 200 25.50 -7.53 -18.80
CA PRO A 200 24.63 -7.92 -17.69
C PRO A 200 24.93 -9.33 -17.22
N LYS A 201 24.90 -9.55 -15.90
CA LYS A 201 25.04 -10.88 -15.28
C LYS A 201 23.77 -11.74 -15.39
N ALA A 202 22.63 -11.11 -15.68
CA ALA A 202 21.33 -11.75 -15.86
C ALA A 202 20.72 -11.34 -17.20
N CYS A 203 19.81 -12.16 -17.73
CA CYS A 203 19.19 -11.92 -19.03
C CYS A 203 18.07 -10.85 -19.00
N ALA A 204 17.53 -10.52 -17.82
CA ALA A 204 16.51 -9.49 -17.62
C ALA A 204 16.58 -8.90 -16.20
N ASP A 205 15.86 -7.80 -15.96
CA ASP A 205 15.59 -7.30 -14.61
C ASP A 205 14.57 -8.22 -13.89
N PHE A 206 14.74 -8.41 -12.59
CA PHE A 206 13.89 -9.31 -11.78
C PHE A 206 12.39 -8.98 -11.82
N SER A 207 12.02 -7.72 -12.06
CA SER A 207 10.62 -7.32 -12.25
C SER A 207 10.03 -7.87 -13.55
N HIS A 208 10.81 -7.89 -14.64
CA HIS A 208 10.39 -8.44 -15.92
C HIS A 208 10.44 -9.97 -15.93
N CYS A 209 11.24 -10.60 -15.05
CA CYS A 209 11.21 -12.05 -14.86
C CYS A 209 9.82 -12.55 -14.45
N VAL A 210 9.01 -11.75 -13.73
CA VAL A 210 7.63 -12.14 -13.37
C VAL A 210 6.73 -12.30 -14.60
N GLU A 211 7.05 -11.64 -15.71
CA GLU A 211 6.27 -11.69 -16.96
C GLU A 211 6.93 -12.54 -18.04
N CYS A 212 8.11 -13.09 -17.77
CA CYS A 212 8.87 -13.85 -18.73
C CYS A 212 8.26 -15.23 -18.94
N SER A 213 8.12 -15.66 -20.19
CA SER A 213 7.61 -17.00 -20.54
C SER A 213 8.50 -18.12 -19.97
N LYS A 214 9.81 -17.88 -19.83
CA LYS A 214 10.79 -18.80 -19.24
C LYS A 214 10.72 -18.90 -17.71
N SER A 215 9.95 -18.03 -17.07
CA SER A 215 9.84 -18.02 -15.62
C SER A 215 8.86 -19.09 -15.16
N CYS A 216 9.18 -19.72 -14.04
CA CYS A 216 8.31 -20.66 -13.36
C CYS A 216 8.31 -20.39 -11.85
N VAL A 217 7.24 -20.80 -11.19
CA VAL A 217 7.13 -20.81 -9.73
C VAL A 217 7.59 -22.17 -9.25
N VAL A 218 8.63 -22.18 -8.42
CA VAL A 218 9.17 -23.42 -7.83
C VAL A 218 8.70 -23.52 -6.38
N GLU A 219 8.04 -24.61 -6.02
CA GLU A 219 7.48 -24.86 -4.68
C GLU A 219 8.51 -25.40 -3.68
N THR A 220 9.67 -24.74 -3.59
CA THR A 220 10.62 -24.99 -2.51
C THR A 220 10.52 -23.90 -1.45
N LEU A 221 10.87 -24.23 -0.21
CA LEU A 221 10.81 -23.26 0.90
C LEU A 221 11.64 -22.00 0.59
N GLU A 222 12.85 -22.20 0.06
CA GLU A 222 13.78 -21.14 -0.31
C GLU A 222 13.24 -20.26 -1.43
N SER A 223 12.71 -20.88 -2.50
CA SER A 223 12.11 -20.18 -3.64
C SER A 223 10.94 -19.30 -3.22
N VAL A 224 9.99 -19.88 -2.48
CA VAL A 224 8.79 -19.17 -2.01
C VAL A 224 9.16 -18.07 -1.01
N TRP A 225 10.14 -18.29 -0.14
CA TRP A 225 10.65 -17.25 0.76
C TRP A 225 11.35 -16.11 0.01
N LEU A 226 12.14 -16.41 -1.02
CA LEU A 226 12.77 -15.39 -1.88
C LEU A 226 11.73 -14.60 -2.67
N LEU A 227 10.66 -15.24 -3.15
CA LEU A 227 9.56 -14.58 -3.86
C LEU A 227 8.75 -13.67 -2.93
N LEU A 228 8.45 -14.13 -1.72
CA LEU A 228 7.87 -13.29 -0.67
C LEU A 228 8.80 -12.12 -0.31
N SER A 229 10.10 -12.36 -0.20
CA SER A 229 11.09 -11.32 0.06
C SER A 229 11.13 -10.27 -1.04
N PHE A 230 11.14 -10.69 -2.31
CA PHE A 230 11.10 -9.81 -3.47
C PHE A 230 9.82 -8.98 -3.52
N ARG A 231 8.67 -9.60 -3.24
CA ARG A 231 7.39 -8.90 -3.08
C ARG A 231 7.48 -7.80 -2.00
N HIS A 232 8.05 -8.13 -0.84
CA HIS A 232 8.26 -7.18 0.25
C HIS A 232 9.21 -6.05 -0.13
N ALA A 233 10.27 -6.32 -0.90
CA ALA A 233 11.20 -5.32 -1.39
C ALA A 233 10.51 -4.34 -2.36
N ILE A 234 9.64 -4.83 -3.25
CA ILE A 234 8.84 -3.99 -4.15
C ILE A 234 7.87 -3.10 -3.34
N GLU A 235 7.20 -3.66 -2.34
CA GLU A 235 6.33 -2.89 -1.44
C GLU A 235 7.12 -1.82 -0.67
N TYR A 236 8.34 -2.14 -0.22
CA TYR A 236 9.21 -1.19 0.47
C TYR A 236 9.72 -0.09 -0.46
N GLY A 237 9.95 -0.38 -1.74
CA GLY A 237 10.33 0.60 -2.76
C GLY A 237 9.21 1.53 -3.23
N LYS A 238 7.95 1.28 -2.81
CA LYS A 238 6.77 2.10 -3.16
C LYS A 238 6.94 3.61 -2.94
N PRO A 239 7.60 4.10 -1.88
CA PRO A 239 7.92 5.51 -1.67
C PRO A 239 8.67 6.20 -2.81
N LEU A 240 9.54 5.48 -3.53
CA LEU A 240 10.38 6.05 -4.59
C LEU A 240 9.58 6.49 -5.83
N TYR A 241 8.34 6.03 -5.95
CA TYR A 241 7.50 6.25 -7.13
C TYR A 241 6.22 7.02 -6.83
N ILE A 242 6.07 7.55 -5.60
CA ILE A 242 4.90 8.33 -5.19
C ILE A 242 4.91 9.65 -5.98
N GLY A 243 4.06 9.75 -6.99
CA GLY A 243 3.95 10.92 -7.86
C GLY A 243 3.82 10.60 -9.34
N SER A 244 4.19 9.39 -9.77
CA SER A 244 3.99 8.90 -11.13
C SER A 244 2.85 7.87 -11.17
N VAL A 245 1.72 8.24 -11.77
CA VAL A 245 0.56 7.34 -11.93
C VAL A 245 0.96 6.06 -12.66
N ASN A 246 1.73 6.20 -13.75
CA ASN A 246 2.22 5.07 -14.54
C ASN A 246 3.15 4.15 -13.75
N ALA A 247 3.97 4.70 -12.84
CA ALA A 247 4.82 3.87 -11.99
C ALA A 247 3.98 3.11 -10.98
N VAL A 248 3.03 3.79 -10.31
CA VAL A 248 2.10 3.18 -9.35
C VAL A 248 1.37 2.00 -9.99
N GLU A 249 0.75 2.18 -11.16
CA GLU A 249 0.02 1.12 -11.87
C GLU A 249 0.91 -0.08 -12.22
N ARG A 250 2.14 0.17 -12.69
CA ARG A 250 3.10 -0.90 -13.03
C ARG A 250 3.50 -1.72 -11.81
N TYR A 251 3.84 -1.06 -10.70
CA TYR A 251 4.18 -1.77 -9.45
C TYR A 251 2.98 -2.48 -8.86
N GLU A 252 1.79 -1.88 -8.95
CA GLU A 252 0.59 -2.52 -8.46
C GLU A 252 0.24 -3.77 -9.23
N THR A 253 0.38 -3.72 -10.56
CA THR A 253 0.22 -4.87 -11.46
C THR A 253 1.27 -5.94 -11.17
N LEU A 254 2.53 -5.55 -10.96
CA LEU A 254 3.60 -6.48 -10.61
C LEU A 254 3.31 -7.23 -9.30
N LEU A 255 2.85 -6.52 -8.27
CA LEU A 255 2.46 -7.14 -6.99
C LEU A 255 1.30 -8.12 -7.17
N LEU A 256 0.28 -7.76 -7.94
CA LEU A 256 -0.85 -8.66 -8.24
C LEU A 256 -0.40 -9.93 -8.97
N LYS A 257 0.54 -9.81 -9.91
CA LYS A 257 1.11 -10.96 -10.63
C LYS A 257 1.93 -11.88 -9.72
N ILE A 258 2.60 -11.33 -8.71
CA ILE A 258 3.31 -12.11 -7.69
C ILE A 258 2.30 -12.76 -6.74
N ASP A 259 1.27 -12.05 -6.31
CA ASP A 259 0.20 -12.57 -5.44
C ASP A 259 -0.54 -13.75 -6.11
N LEU A 260 -0.88 -13.61 -7.40
CA LEU A 260 -1.48 -14.68 -8.19
C LEU A 260 -0.61 -15.95 -8.21
N ARG A 261 0.72 -15.79 -8.37
CA ARG A 261 1.68 -16.89 -8.35
C ARG A 261 1.77 -17.55 -6.97
N LEU A 262 1.79 -16.74 -5.90
CA LEU A 262 1.83 -17.23 -4.52
C LEU A 262 0.53 -17.95 -4.13
N GLY A 263 -0.62 -17.58 -4.71
CA GLY A 263 -1.90 -18.26 -4.47
C GLY A 263 -1.99 -19.67 -5.07
N LEU A 264 -1.12 -20.01 -6.02
CA LEU A 264 -1.01 -21.35 -6.60
C LEU A 264 -0.11 -22.29 -5.79
N VAL A 265 0.68 -21.71 -4.88
CA VAL A 265 1.64 -22.46 -4.06
C VAL A 265 0.92 -23.25 -2.97
N ASP A 266 1.41 -24.45 -2.67
CA ASP A 266 0.97 -25.26 -1.54
C ASP A 266 0.91 -24.44 -0.23
N GLU A 267 -0.23 -24.52 0.46
CA GLU A 267 -0.48 -23.70 1.65
C GLU A 267 0.53 -23.98 2.78
N ALA A 268 0.97 -25.24 2.95
CA ALA A 268 1.91 -25.60 3.99
C ALA A 268 3.30 -25.02 3.72
N ILE A 269 3.75 -25.03 2.47
CA ILE A 269 5.01 -24.40 2.06
C ILE A 269 4.91 -22.88 2.20
N LEU A 270 3.82 -22.26 1.74
CA LEU A 270 3.59 -20.83 1.85
C LEU A 270 3.61 -20.38 3.32
N LYS A 271 2.97 -21.15 4.21
CA LYS A 271 2.96 -20.87 5.66
C LYS A 271 4.35 -20.97 6.26
N LYS A 272 5.15 -21.99 5.92
CA LYS A 272 6.54 -22.12 6.35
C LYS A 272 7.40 -20.94 5.86
N ALA A 273 7.24 -20.54 4.61
CA ALA A 273 7.96 -19.41 4.03
C ALA A 273 7.59 -18.08 4.71
N ARG A 274 6.31 -17.87 5.05
CA ARG A 274 5.86 -16.70 5.85
C ARG A 274 6.47 -16.69 7.25
N VAL A 275 6.56 -17.85 7.91
CA VAL A 275 7.23 -17.97 9.22
C VAL A 275 8.73 -17.66 9.10
N LYS A 276 9.39 -18.17 8.05
CA LYS A 276 10.80 -17.88 7.76
C LYS A 276 11.02 -16.38 7.55
N LEU A 277 10.18 -15.74 6.74
CA LEU A 277 10.20 -14.29 6.52
C LEU A 277 10.01 -13.49 7.82
N GLN A 278 9.15 -13.94 8.74
CA GLN A 278 8.96 -13.28 10.03
C GLN A 278 10.16 -13.42 10.97
N ARG A 279 10.88 -14.55 10.89
CA ARG A 279 12.04 -14.84 11.74
C ARG A 279 13.33 -14.22 11.21
N GLU A 280 13.61 -14.42 9.92
CA GLU A 280 14.87 -14.04 9.27
C GLU A 280 14.77 -12.66 8.57
N GLY A 281 13.55 -12.18 8.32
CA GLY A 281 13.33 -10.98 7.54
C GLY A 281 13.41 -11.21 6.03
N VAL A 282 13.51 -10.11 5.29
CA VAL A 282 13.66 -10.11 3.83
C VAL A 282 15.05 -10.64 3.48
N ALA A 283 15.16 -11.42 2.40
CA ALA A 283 16.45 -11.96 1.97
C ALA A 283 17.56 -10.89 1.86
N PRO A 284 18.82 -11.20 2.24
CA PRO A 284 19.91 -10.21 2.33
C PRO A 284 20.16 -9.41 1.06
N VAL A 285 19.92 -10.00 -0.11
CA VAL A 285 20.05 -9.33 -1.42
C VAL A 285 19.13 -8.10 -1.57
N TRP A 286 18.05 -8.04 -0.78
CA TRP A 286 17.08 -6.94 -0.78
C TRP A 286 17.21 -6.01 0.43
N GLN A 287 18.11 -6.30 1.36
CA GLN A 287 18.42 -5.43 2.49
C GLN A 287 19.35 -4.34 1.97
N ILE A 288 18.79 -3.17 1.65
CA ILE A 288 19.52 -1.96 1.23
C ILE A 288 19.65 -1.05 2.44
#